data_AF-A0A9D6PIC9-F1
#
_entry.id   AF-A0A9D6PIC9-F1
#
_cell.length_a   1.000
_cell.length_b   1.000
_cell.length_c   1.000
_cell.angle_alpha   90.00
_cell.angle_beta   90.00
_cell.angle_gamma   90.00
#
_symmetry.space_group_name_H-M   'P 1'
#
loop_
_entity.id
_entity.type
_entity.pdbx_description
1 polymer ?
#
loop_
_entity_poly.entity_id
_entity_poly.type
_entity_poly.pdbx_seq_one_letter_code
_entity_poly.pdbx_strand_id
1 'polypeptide(L)'
;MKRRRFLWLIIAVLVIILSLSLTKIGNKKTYKEITGYSDGNYIYTCSKPIKARLEKIPGPLGAPEGKSYIPIDKEEAKLFCHSTAAIENEGKIKILQRPEVLDLISKYQYKDVTIKALEFKYIKDEGFVDRLLPAYKDKEIGCIIVLETPGEKRVYLEDEKLETFEELDYQTFLQSLDSVSDADRQLFIANLQ
;
A
#
# COMPACT_ATOMS: atom_id res chain seq x y z
N MET A 1 -34.85 43.09 46.43
CA MET A 1 -33.73 42.09 46.47
C MET A 1 -33.69 41.04 45.34
N LYS A 2 -34.55 41.07 44.30
CA LYS A 2 -34.58 40.02 43.24
C LYS A 2 -33.70 40.29 41.99
N ARG A 3 -33.27 41.53 41.74
CA ARG A 3 -32.54 41.89 40.50
C ARG A 3 -31.06 41.46 40.46
N ARG A 4 -30.38 41.31 41.60
CA ARG A 4 -28.96 40.92 41.63
C ARG A 4 -28.73 39.46 41.27
N ARG A 5 -29.64 38.54 41.63
CA ARG A 5 -29.50 37.10 41.33
C ARG A 5 -29.61 36.79 39.82
N PHE A 6 -30.37 37.59 39.08
CA PHE A 6 -30.56 37.39 37.64
C PHE A 6 -29.32 37.77 36.83
N LEU A 7 -28.58 38.80 37.26
CA LEU A 7 -27.37 39.26 36.58
C LEU A 7 -26.22 38.24 36.69
N TRP A 8 -26.10 37.57 37.85
CA TRP A 8 -25.10 36.50 38.04
C TRP A 8 -25.36 35.26 37.19
N LEU A 9 -26.63 34.91 36.97
CA LEU A 9 -27.01 33.79 36.10
C LEU A 9 -26.67 34.06 34.63
N ILE A 10 -26.89 35.28 34.15
CA ILE A 10 -26.57 35.67 32.77
C ILE A 10 -25.04 35.65 32.55
N ILE A 11 -24.25 36.15 33.51
CA ILE A 11 -22.79 36.12 33.43
C ILE A 11 -22.28 34.68 33.45
N ALA A 12 -22.81 33.81 34.31
CA ALA A 12 -22.41 32.41 34.37
C ALA A 12 -22.71 31.66 33.06
N VAL A 13 -23.88 31.90 32.45
CA VAL A 13 -24.24 31.31 31.15
C VAL A 13 -23.33 31.83 30.03
N LEU A 14 -23.02 33.13 30.00
CA LEU A 14 -22.09 33.71 29.02
C LEU A 14 -20.66 33.16 29.15
N VAL A 15 -20.17 32.94 30.38
CA VAL A 15 -18.84 32.33 30.61
C VAL A 15 -18.82 30.85 30.18
N ILE A 16 -19.91 30.11 30.39
CA ILE A 16 -20.02 28.72 29.92
C ILE A 16 -20.10 28.64 28.39
N ILE A 17 -20.85 29.54 27.74
CA ILE A 17 -20.94 29.59 26.27
C ILE A 17 -19.61 30.03 25.65
N LEU A 18 -18.88 30.96 26.26
CA LEU A 18 -17.53 31.34 25.80
C LEU A 18 -16.52 30.20 25.98
N SER A 19 -16.56 29.48 27.10
CA SER A 19 -15.63 28.36 27.36
C SER A 19 -15.91 27.14 26.47
N LEU A 20 -17.17 26.87 26.14
CA LEU A 20 -17.55 25.84 25.15
C LEU A 20 -17.23 26.24 23.71
N SER A 21 -17.23 27.54 23.40
CA SER A 21 -16.86 28.06 22.07
C SER A 21 -15.35 28.10 21.85
N LEU A 22 -14.56 28.27 22.92
CA LEU A 22 -13.09 28.24 22.88
C LEU A 22 -12.50 26.82 22.81
N THR A 23 -13.22 25.79 23.26
CA THR A 23 -12.78 24.38 23.10
C THR A 23 -13.01 23.82 21.70
N LYS A 24 -13.72 24.55 20.83
CA LYS A 24 -13.94 24.19 19.42
C LYS A 24 -13.07 24.98 18.44
N ILE A 25 -12.00 25.62 18.93
CA ILE A 25 -10.94 26.16 18.08
C ILE A 25 -9.98 25.04 17.72
N GLY A 26 -10.36 24.30 16.68
CA GLY A 26 -9.46 23.71 15.70
C GLY A 26 -8.31 22.88 16.25
N ASN A 27 -8.58 21.61 16.57
CA ASN A 27 -7.61 20.56 16.27
C ASN A 27 -7.54 20.44 14.73
N LYS A 28 -6.88 21.43 14.10
CA LYS A 28 -6.61 21.52 12.67
C LYS A 28 -6.00 20.18 12.28
N LYS A 29 -6.61 19.44 11.36
CA LYS A 29 -6.16 18.11 10.92
C LYS A 29 -4.62 18.11 10.84
N THR A 30 -3.96 17.44 11.78
CA THR A 30 -2.49 17.36 11.90
C THR A 30 -1.88 16.47 10.82
N TYR A 31 -2.72 15.96 9.92
CA TYR A 31 -2.36 15.05 8.85
C TYR A 31 -2.99 15.49 7.52
N LYS A 32 -2.34 15.09 6.44
CA LYS A 32 -2.79 15.22 5.05
C LYS A 32 -2.89 13.84 4.44
N GLU A 33 -3.90 13.61 3.61
CA GLU A 33 -3.95 12.41 2.77
C GLU A 33 -3.09 12.62 1.52
N ILE A 34 -2.22 11.66 1.25
CA ILE A 34 -1.26 11.69 0.15
C ILE A 34 -1.39 10.42 -0.69
N THR A 35 -1.09 10.52 -1.99
CA THR A 35 -1.04 9.38 -2.92
C THR A 35 0.40 8.99 -3.28
N GLY A 36 1.38 9.61 -2.62
CA GLY A 36 2.80 9.34 -2.78
C GLY A 36 3.63 10.24 -1.87
N TYR A 37 4.85 9.82 -1.57
CA TYR A 37 5.81 10.56 -0.76
C TYR A 37 7.25 10.25 -1.16
N SER A 38 8.19 11.05 -0.64
CA SER A 38 9.61 10.71 -0.66
C SER A 38 10.17 10.63 0.75
N ASP A 39 11.01 9.64 1.01
CA ASP A 39 11.75 9.47 2.26
C ASP A 39 13.16 10.10 2.20
N GLY A 40 13.49 10.79 1.11
CA GLY A 40 14.81 11.38 0.84
C GLY A 40 15.71 10.51 -0.04
N ASN A 41 15.44 9.20 -0.14
CA ASN A 41 16.18 8.27 -0.99
C ASN A 41 15.33 7.78 -2.17
N TYR A 42 14.05 7.51 -1.94
CA TYR A 42 13.13 6.97 -2.93
C TYR A 42 11.85 7.80 -3.03
N ILE A 43 11.16 7.65 -4.16
CA ILE A 43 9.82 8.18 -4.39
C ILE A 43 8.86 7.00 -4.38
N TYR A 44 7.85 7.07 -3.54
CA TYR A 44 6.82 6.06 -3.39
C TYR A 44 5.50 6.57 -3.96
N THR A 45 4.80 5.70 -4.67
CA THR A 45 3.41 5.89 -5.08
C THR A 45 2.54 4.95 -4.28
N CYS A 46 1.38 5.44 -3.84
CA CYS A 46 0.44 4.67 -3.03
C CYS A 46 -0.80 4.28 -3.84
N SER A 47 -1.22 3.03 -3.70
CA SER A 47 -2.43 2.47 -4.35
C SER A 47 -3.73 3.06 -3.78
N LYS A 48 -3.71 3.64 -2.59
CA LYS A 48 -4.80 4.43 -2.03
C LYS A 48 -4.26 5.66 -1.29
N PRO A 49 -5.10 6.67 -0.98
CA PRO A 49 -4.69 7.78 -0.13
C PRO A 49 -4.28 7.28 1.27
N ILE A 50 -3.11 7.70 1.74
CA ILE A 50 -2.57 7.37 3.08
C ILE A 50 -2.43 8.64 3.91
N LYS A 51 -2.69 8.54 5.22
CA LYS A 51 -2.51 9.66 6.15
C LYS A 51 -1.02 9.88 6.43
N ALA A 52 -0.57 11.11 6.23
CA ALA A 52 0.81 11.52 6.43
C ALA A 52 0.90 12.83 7.23
N ARG A 53 2.03 13.03 7.89
CA ARG A 53 2.37 14.27 8.60
C ARG A 53 3.63 14.90 8.01
N LEU A 54 3.72 16.22 8.08
CA LEU A 54 4.90 16.93 7.59
C LEU A 54 6.05 16.72 8.56
N GLU A 55 7.12 16.08 8.10
CA GLU A 55 8.35 15.86 8.86
C GLU A 55 9.53 16.51 8.17
N LYS A 56 10.57 16.81 8.96
CA LYS A 56 11.89 17.12 8.41
C LYS A 56 12.57 15.82 8.04
N ILE A 57 13.14 15.76 6.84
CA ILE A 57 13.93 14.62 6.37
C ILE A 57 15.37 15.05 6.09
N PRO A 58 16.36 14.20 6.39
CA PRO A 58 17.74 14.47 6.02
C PRO A 58 17.86 14.63 4.50
N GLY A 59 18.59 15.64 4.05
CA GLY A 59 18.97 15.77 2.65
C GLY A 59 20.05 14.74 2.29
N PRO A 60 20.13 14.27 1.03
CA PRO A 60 21.21 13.38 0.60
C PRO A 60 22.57 14.09 0.69
N LEU A 61 23.58 13.42 1.26
CA LEU A 61 25.02 13.75 1.18
C LEU A 61 25.35 15.25 1.29
N GLY A 62 24.95 15.91 2.39
CA GLY A 62 25.29 17.31 2.66
C GLY A 62 24.32 18.33 2.08
N ALA A 63 23.25 17.89 1.39
CA ALA A 63 22.13 18.75 1.04
C ALA A 63 21.38 19.23 2.29
N PRO A 64 20.80 20.45 2.27
CA PRO A 64 20.01 20.96 3.38
C PRO A 64 18.80 20.08 3.69
N GLU A 65 18.38 20.07 4.96
CA GLU A 65 17.19 19.35 5.42
C GLU A 65 15.97 19.72 4.55
N GLY A 66 15.28 18.70 4.05
CA GLY A 66 14.00 18.84 3.35
C GLY A 66 12.82 18.74 4.31
N LYS A 67 11.63 19.04 3.81
CA LYS A 67 10.36 18.67 4.45
C LYS A 67 9.57 17.76 3.52
N SER A 68 9.06 16.65 4.03
CA SER A 68 8.24 15.70 3.28
C SER A 68 7.05 15.25 4.12
N TYR A 69 5.98 14.84 3.45
CA TYR A 69 4.84 14.21 4.12
C TYR A 69 5.15 12.72 4.31
N ILE A 70 5.42 12.32 5.54
CA ILE A 70 5.76 10.94 5.89
C ILE A 70 4.51 10.24 6.42
N PRO A 71 4.21 9.00 5.95
CA PRO A 71 3.08 8.22 6.46
C PRO A 71 3.10 8.09 7.97
N ILE A 72 1.93 8.26 8.58
CA ILE A 72 1.77 8.13 10.03
C ILE A 72 1.82 6.66 10.44
N ASP A 73 1.17 5.80 9.65
CA ASP A 73 1.22 4.35 9.81
C ASP A 73 2.20 3.75 8.80
N LYS A 74 3.31 3.21 9.32
CA LYS A 74 4.37 2.61 8.51
C LYS A 74 3.97 1.24 7.95
N GLU A 75 3.15 0.48 8.66
CA GLU A 75 2.71 -0.84 8.20
C GLU A 75 1.67 -0.69 7.09
N GLU A 76 0.79 0.31 7.20
CA GLU A 76 -0.11 0.66 6.10
C GLU A 76 0.68 1.13 4.87
N ALA A 77 1.66 2.02 5.06
CA ALA A 77 2.50 2.47 3.95
C ALA A 77 3.33 1.34 3.32
N LYS A 78 3.82 0.39 4.11
CA LYS A 78 4.59 -0.77 3.61
C LYS A 78 3.77 -1.65 2.67
N LEU A 79 2.48 -1.82 2.94
CA LEU A 79 1.60 -2.58 2.06
C LEU A 79 1.15 -1.75 0.85
N PHE A 80 0.77 -0.50 1.05
CA PHE A 80 0.07 0.27 0.01
C PHE A 80 0.96 1.20 -0.81
N CYS A 81 2.19 1.47 -0.39
CA CYS A 81 3.09 2.40 -1.08
C CYS A 81 4.39 1.70 -1.50
N HIS A 82 4.71 1.80 -2.79
CA HIS A 82 5.90 1.16 -3.36
C HIS A 82 6.71 2.14 -4.22
N SER A 83 8.01 1.92 -4.28
CA SER A 83 8.90 2.67 -5.18
C SER A 83 8.61 2.29 -6.62
N THR A 84 8.23 3.27 -7.47
CA THR A 84 7.91 3.03 -8.89
C THR A 84 9.16 2.98 -9.77
N ALA A 85 10.34 2.74 -9.20
CA ALA A 85 11.56 2.55 -9.98
C ALA A 85 11.63 1.16 -10.64
N ALA A 86 10.80 0.22 -10.19
CA ALA A 86 10.76 -1.16 -10.66
C ALA A 86 9.34 -1.55 -11.09
N ILE A 87 9.22 -2.23 -12.23
CA ILE A 87 7.93 -2.58 -12.84
C ILE A 87 7.11 -3.54 -11.97
N GLU A 88 7.76 -4.42 -11.20
CA GLU A 88 7.10 -5.29 -10.24
C GLU A 88 6.36 -4.50 -9.13
N ASN A 89 6.86 -3.31 -8.77
CA ASN A 89 6.20 -2.45 -7.81
C ASN A 89 5.01 -1.70 -8.43
N GLU A 90 5.09 -1.36 -9.72
CA GLU A 90 3.95 -0.78 -10.45
C GLU A 90 2.80 -1.77 -10.55
N GLY A 91 3.10 -3.04 -10.86
CA GLY A 91 2.11 -4.12 -10.84
C GLY A 91 1.46 -4.28 -9.47
N LYS A 92 2.26 -4.32 -8.38
CA LYS A 92 1.72 -4.36 -7.01
C LYS A 92 0.76 -3.21 -6.73
N ILE A 93 1.10 -1.98 -7.13
CA ILE A 93 0.22 -0.81 -6.96
C ILE A 93 -1.12 -1.00 -7.68
N LYS A 94 -1.09 -1.47 -8.93
CA LYS A 94 -2.31 -1.72 -9.73
C LYS A 94 -3.21 -2.77 -9.08
N ILE A 95 -2.64 -3.90 -8.64
CA ILE A 95 -3.41 -4.94 -7.95
C ILE A 95 -4.03 -4.41 -6.65
N LEU A 96 -3.29 -3.64 -5.87
CA LEU A 96 -3.80 -3.04 -4.62
C LEU A 96 -4.87 -1.96 -4.84
N GLN A 97 -5.02 -1.42 -6.06
CA GLN A 97 -6.09 -0.49 -6.40
C GLN A 97 -7.42 -1.19 -6.69
N ARG A 98 -7.40 -2.51 -6.89
CA ARG A 98 -8.61 -3.26 -7.24
C ARG A 98 -9.60 -3.32 -6.07
N PRO A 99 -10.90 -3.05 -6.29
CA PRO A 99 -11.90 -3.05 -5.23
C PRO A 99 -11.94 -4.37 -4.43
N GLU A 100 -11.90 -5.51 -5.11
CA GLU A 100 -11.94 -6.83 -4.48
C GLU A 100 -10.70 -7.12 -3.62
N VAL A 101 -9.54 -6.57 -3.98
CA VAL A 101 -8.30 -6.67 -3.20
C VAL A 101 -8.39 -5.78 -1.96
N LEU A 102 -8.92 -4.56 -2.11
CA LEU A 102 -9.13 -3.65 -0.99
C LEU A 102 -10.15 -4.22 0.02
N ASP A 103 -11.24 -4.80 -0.47
CA ASP A 103 -12.24 -5.48 0.35
C ASP A 103 -11.62 -6.66 1.10
N LEU A 104 -10.81 -7.46 0.41
CA LEU A 104 -10.07 -8.55 1.02
C LEU A 104 -9.13 -8.07 2.13
N ILE A 105 -8.32 -7.04 1.88
CA ILE A 105 -7.40 -6.49 2.88
C ILE A 105 -8.17 -5.95 4.10
N SER A 106 -9.34 -5.33 3.87
CA SER A 106 -10.19 -4.81 4.94
C SER A 106 -10.68 -5.90 5.91
N LYS A 107 -10.87 -7.13 5.42
CA LYS A 107 -11.32 -8.29 6.22
C LYS A 107 -10.24 -8.80 7.18
N TYR A 108 -8.97 -8.78 6.79
CA TYR A 108 -7.88 -9.43 7.53
C TYR A 108 -6.96 -8.47 8.30
N GLN A 109 -7.11 -7.15 8.15
CA GLN A 109 -6.16 -6.11 8.57
C GLN A 109 -4.89 -6.09 7.71
N TYR A 110 -4.50 -4.92 7.23
CA TYR A 110 -3.36 -4.75 6.30
C TYR A 110 -2.03 -5.29 6.82
N LYS A 111 -1.81 -5.29 8.14
CA LYS A 111 -0.57 -5.80 8.76
C LYS A 111 -0.37 -7.31 8.57
N ASP A 112 -1.46 -8.04 8.33
CA ASP A 112 -1.47 -9.49 8.16
C ASP A 112 -1.55 -9.87 6.66
N VAL A 113 -1.47 -8.87 5.77
CA VAL A 113 -1.46 -9.07 4.31
C VAL A 113 -0.08 -8.79 3.77
N THR A 114 0.37 -9.66 2.86
CA THR A 114 1.61 -9.45 2.11
C THR A 114 1.31 -9.49 0.63
N ILE A 115 1.94 -8.60 -0.13
CA ILE A 115 1.90 -8.63 -1.59
C ILE A 115 3.34 -8.70 -2.10
N LYS A 116 3.61 -9.66 -2.97
CA LYS A 116 4.92 -9.88 -3.57
C LYS A 116 4.76 -9.98 -5.08
N ALA A 117 5.82 -9.67 -5.81
CA ALA A 117 5.87 -9.84 -7.24
C ALA A 117 7.17 -10.56 -7.61
N LEU A 118 7.12 -11.41 -8.63
CA LEU A 118 8.33 -12.01 -9.19
C LEU A 118 9.20 -10.91 -9.79
N GLU A 119 10.48 -10.88 -9.44
CA GLU A 119 11.44 -9.92 -10.00
C GLU A 119 11.41 -9.94 -11.53
N PHE A 120 11.27 -8.76 -12.14
CA PHE A 120 11.06 -8.62 -13.58
C PHE A 120 12.17 -9.25 -14.43
N LYS A 121 13.40 -9.29 -13.92
CA LYS A 121 14.52 -9.94 -14.62
C LYS A 121 14.25 -11.41 -14.94
N TYR A 122 13.50 -12.13 -14.09
CA TYR A 122 13.12 -13.53 -14.35
C TYR A 122 11.89 -13.63 -15.25
N ILE A 123 11.00 -12.64 -15.22
CA ILE A 123 9.92 -12.56 -16.20
C ILE A 123 10.50 -12.48 -17.62
N LYS A 124 11.59 -11.73 -17.80
CA LYS A 124 12.29 -11.57 -19.08
C LYS A 124 13.42 -12.58 -19.32
N ASP A 125 13.68 -13.50 -18.38
CA ASP A 125 14.67 -14.55 -18.58
C ASP A 125 14.13 -15.58 -19.59
N GLU A 126 14.95 -15.94 -20.58
CA GLU A 126 14.50 -16.70 -21.73
C GLU A 126 13.91 -18.06 -21.31
N GLY A 127 12.61 -18.20 -21.58
CA GLY A 127 11.85 -19.41 -21.27
C GLY A 127 11.68 -19.70 -19.78
N PHE A 128 12.08 -18.84 -18.85
CA PHE A 128 11.84 -19.10 -17.42
C PHE A 128 10.34 -19.14 -17.12
N VAL A 129 9.61 -18.12 -17.55
CA VAL A 129 8.15 -18.07 -17.37
C VAL A 129 7.47 -19.22 -18.14
N ASP A 130 7.93 -19.54 -19.35
CA ASP A 130 7.38 -20.67 -20.12
C ASP A 130 7.57 -22.02 -19.42
N ARG A 131 8.71 -22.21 -18.74
CA ARG A 131 8.96 -23.40 -17.92
C ARG A 131 8.11 -23.38 -16.67
N LEU A 132 7.99 -22.22 -16.02
CA LEU A 132 7.25 -22.03 -14.77
C LEU A 132 5.73 -22.19 -14.95
N LEU A 133 5.22 -21.72 -16.08
CA LEU A 133 3.80 -21.61 -16.42
C LEU A 133 3.54 -22.11 -17.85
N PRO A 134 3.72 -23.41 -18.14
CA PRO A 134 3.64 -23.93 -19.52
C PRO A 134 2.29 -23.70 -20.21
N ALA A 135 1.20 -23.65 -19.44
CA ALA A 135 -0.15 -23.34 -19.95
C ALA A 135 -0.28 -21.92 -20.53
N TYR A 136 0.68 -21.04 -20.23
CA TYR A 136 0.71 -19.63 -20.60
C TYR A 136 1.87 -19.27 -21.54
N LYS A 137 2.55 -20.26 -22.12
CA LYS A 137 3.72 -20.07 -22.98
C LYS A 137 3.51 -19.09 -24.14
N ASP A 138 2.31 -19.01 -24.67
CA ASP A 138 1.98 -18.10 -25.79
C ASP A 138 1.44 -16.74 -25.30
N LYS A 139 1.53 -16.44 -24.00
CA LYS A 139 1.10 -15.19 -23.38
C LYS A 139 2.31 -14.33 -23.03
N GLU A 140 2.22 -13.05 -23.35
CA GLU A 140 3.23 -12.06 -22.96
C GLU A 140 3.02 -11.65 -21.50
N ILE A 141 3.47 -12.49 -20.56
CA ILE A 141 3.41 -12.20 -19.12
C ILE A 141 4.42 -11.09 -18.79
N GLY A 142 3.93 -9.99 -18.24
CA GLY A 142 4.75 -8.88 -17.75
C GLY A 142 4.98 -8.90 -16.23
N CYS A 143 4.04 -9.46 -15.46
CA CYS A 143 4.20 -9.59 -14.01
C CYS A 143 3.45 -10.82 -13.45
N ILE A 144 4.01 -11.42 -12.40
CA ILE A 144 3.36 -12.45 -11.58
C ILE A 144 3.31 -11.91 -10.16
N ILE A 145 2.12 -11.66 -9.64
CA ILE A 145 1.90 -11.03 -8.34
C ILE A 145 1.18 -12.01 -7.42
N VAL A 146 1.70 -12.19 -6.22
CA VAL A 146 1.12 -13.05 -5.19
C VAL A 146 0.64 -12.20 -4.02
N LEU A 147 -0.66 -12.28 -3.74
CA LEU A 147 -1.28 -11.67 -2.58
C LEU A 147 -1.56 -12.76 -1.54
N GLU A 148 -1.01 -12.60 -0.35
CA GLU A 148 -1.15 -13.54 0.76
C GLU A 148 -1.86 -12.88 1.94
N THR A 149 -2.90 -13.54 2.45
CA THR A 149 -3.60 -13.20 3.69
C THR A 149 -3.56 -14.41 4.64
N PRO A 150 -4.04 -14.30 5.89
CA PRO A 150 -4.12 -15.44 6.80
C PRO A 150 -5.05 -16.56 6.34
N GLY A 151 -6.04 -16.27 5.48
CA GLY A 151 -7.07 -17.22 5.07
C GLY A 151 -7.07 -17.59 3.59
N GLU A 152 -6.44 -16.79 2.74
CA GLU A 152 -6.45 -16.98 1.29
C GLU A 152 -5.18 -16.43 0.64
N LYS A 153 -4.82 -17.04 -0.50
CA LYS A 153 -3.74 -16.59 -1.37
C LYS A 153 -4.25 -16.52 -2.80
N ARG A 154 -3.88 -15.46 -3.51
CA ARG A 154 -4.29 -15.20 -4.89
C ARG A 154 -3.05 -14.90 -5.73
N VAL A 155 -3.07 -15.35 -6.97
CA VAL A 155 -2.01 -15.06 -7.94
C VAL A 155 -2.62 -14.29 -9.09
N TYR A 156 -2.03 -13.16 -9.44
CA TYR A 156 -2.44 -12.33 -10.56
C TYR A 156 -1.37 -12.43 -11.64
N LEU A 157 -1.81 -12.76 -12.86
CA LEU A 157 -0.98 -12.74 -14.04
C LEU A 157 -1.32 -11.48 -14.84
N GLU A 158 -0.32 -10.62 -15.03
CA GLU A 158 -0.46 -9.39 -15.78
C GLU A 158 0.35 -9.45 -17.08
N ASP A 159 -0.13 -8.77 -18.13
CA ASP A 159 0.60 -8.62 -19.38
C ASP A 159 1.73 -7.56 -19.27
N GLU A 160 2.44 -7.30 -20.37
CA GLU A 160 3.51 -6.28 -20.40
C GLU A 160 3.03 -4.84 -20.18
N LYS A 161 1.72 -4.58 -20.30
CA LYS A 161 1.08 -3.30 -19.99
C LYS A 161 0.57 -3.25 -18.54
N LEU A 162 0.84 -4.31 -17.77
CA LEU A 162 0.33 -4.53 -16.42
C LEU A 162 -1.20 -4.53 -16.39
N GLU A 163 -1.83 -5.13 -17.40
CA GLU A 163 -3.25 -5.46 -17.40
C GLU A 163 -3.41 -6.91 -16.92
N THR A 164 -4.16 -7.10 -15.82
CA THR A 164 -4.45 -8.44 -15.31
C THR A 164 -5.35 -9.20 -16.29
N PHE A 165 -4.83 -10.26 -16.89
CA PHE A 165 -5.63 -11.12 -17.77
C PHE A 165 -6.11 -12.38 -17.06
N GLU A 166 -5.51 -12.74 -15.91
CA GLU A 166 -5.93 -13.89 -15.13
C GLU A 166 -5.70 -13.70 -13.62
N GLU A 167 -6.66 -14.20 -12.84
CA GLU A 167 -6.55 -14.37 -11.40
C GLU A 167 -6.69 -15.88 -11.10
N LEU A 168 -5.65 -16.45 -10.49
CA LEU A 168 -5.58 -17.85 -10.13
C LEU A 168 -5.70 -18.02 -8.63
N ASP A 169 -6.40 -19.09 -8.23
CA ASP A 169 -6.25 -19.59 -6.87
C ASP A 169 -4.82 -20.16 -6.69
N TYR A 170 -4.25 -19.94 -5.51
CA TYR A 170 -2.86 -20.31 -5.25
C TYR A 170 -2.61 -21.83 -5.31
N GLN A 171 -3.60 -22.68 -5.06
CA GLN A 171 -3.45 -24.14 -5.19
C GLN A 171 -3.31 -24.55 -6.66
N THR A 172 -4.11 -23.98 -7.56
CA THR A 172 -3.94 -24.23 -9.01
C THR A 172 -2.57 -23.76 -9.50
N PHE A 173 -2.12 -22.60 -9.02
CA PHE A 173 -0.78 -22.10 -9.32
C PHE A 173 0.32 -23.03 -8.75
N LEU A 174 0.18 -23.49 -7.50
CA LEU A 174 1.11 -24.45 -6.90
C LEU A 174 1.16 -25.77 -7.65
N GLN A 175 0.03 -26.32 -8.09
CA GLN A 175 0.01 -27.54 -8.89
C GLN A 175 0.76 -27.35 -10.22
N SER A 176 0.65 -26.16 -10.81
CA SER A 176 1.45 -25.80 -11.99
C SER A 176 2.94 -25.77 -11.64
N LEU A 177 3.31 -25.17 -10.50
CA LEU A 177 4.69 -25.15 -10.02
C LEU A 177 5.25 -26.54 -9.65
N ASP A 178 4.43 -27.44 -9.13
CA ASP A 178 4.85 -28.80 -8.77
C ASP A 178 5.08 -29.67 -10.02
N SER A 179 4.63 -29.22 -11.19
CA SER A 179 4.92 -29.86 -12.48
C SER A 179 6.26 -29.42 -13.10
N VAL A 180 6.89 -28.38 -12.54
CA VAL A 180 8.17 -27.84 -13.03
C VAL A 180 9.36 -28.41 -12.26
N SER A 181 10.58 -28.09 -12.70
CA SER A 181 11.78 -28.56 -11.98
C SER A 181 11.87 -27.95 -10.58
N ASP A 182 12.39 -28.70 -9.60
CA ASP A 182 12.64 -28.18 -8.25
C ASP A 182 13.51 -26.92 -8.25
N ALA A 183 14.44 -26.82 -9.22
CA ALA A 183 15.30 -25.66 -9.41
C ALA A 183 14.49 -24.42 -9.83
N ASP A 184 13.60 -24.54 -10.82
CA ASP A 184 12.76 -23.41 -11.26
C ASP A 184 11.78 -22.99 -10.14
N ARG A 185 11.22 -23.95 -9.40
CA ARG A 185 10.36 -23.69 -8.24
C ARG A 185 11.10 -22.92 -7.13
N GLN A 186 12.32 -23.35 -6.80
CA GLN A 186 13.15 -22.64 -5.82
C GLN A 186 13.53 -21.24 -6.32
N LEU A 187 13.83 -21.10 -7.60
CA LEU A 187 14.14 -19.80 -8.21
C LEU A 187 12.94 -18.86 -8.13
N PHE A 188 11.73 -19.33 -8.41
CA PHE A 188 10.51 -18.53 -8.23
C PHE A 188 10.35 -18.05 -6.79
N ILE A 189 10.42 -18.96 -5.81
CA ILE A 189 10.22 -18.62 -4.39
C ILE A 189 11.29 -17.64 -3.90
N ALA A 190 12.55 -17.84 -4.30
CA ALA A 190 13.68 -17.02 -3.87
C ALA A 190 13.64 -15.58 -4.42
N ASN A 191 12.89 -15.35 -5.50
CA ASN A 191 12.88 -14.06 -6.21
C ASN A 191 11.48 -13.42 -6.22
N LEU A 192 10.63 -13.80 -5.27
CA LEU A 192 9.35 -13.15 -5.00
C LEU A 192 9.58 -12.02 -3.98
N GLN A 193 9.35 -10.76 -4.39
CA GLN A 193 9.64 -9.55 -3.59
C GLN A 193 8.43 -8.67 -3.29
#